data_AF-A0A1M7RR94-F1
#
_entry.id   AF-A0A1M7RR94-F1
#
_cell.length_a   1.000
_cell.length_b   1.000
_cell.length_c   1.000
_cell.angle_alpha   90.00
_cell.angle_beta   90.00
_cell.angle_gamma   90.00
#
_symmetry.space_group_name_H-M   'P 1'
#
loop_
_entity.id
_entity.type
_entity.pdbx_description
1 polymer ?
#
loop_
_entity_poly.entity_id
_entity_poly.type
_entity_poly.pdbx_seq_one_letter_code
_entity_poly.pdbx_strand_id
1 'polypeptide(L)'
;MDTTDPLTKADKTCTLSEMPNGARVKVTGFSCDKALRSRLCALGITPGTELDLKHICNALSVKVKECNLVIDDNVASEILCTPLSECCCKKKRGFGCLKKLLSKTDE
;
A
#
# COMPACT_ATOMS: atom_id res chain seq x y z
N MET A 1 3.05 -38.33 5.42
CA MET A 1 2.95 -37.51 4.20
C MET A 1 2.43 -36.16 4.66
N ASP A 2 3.21 -35.12 4.39
CA ASP A 2 3.11 -33.80 4.99
C ASP A 2 1.81 -33.11 4.58
N THR A 3 0.88 -32.91 5.51
CA THR A 3 -0.26 -32.01 5.33
C THR A 3 0.10 -30.68 6.00
N THR A 4 0.92 -29.88 5.32
CA THR A 4 1.07 -28.46 5.68
C THR A 4 -0.15 -27.73 5.12
N ASP A 5 -1.16 -27.53 5.96
CA ASP A 5 -2.22 -26.56 5.73
C ASP A 5 -1.93 -25.27 6.52
N PRO A 6 -1.12 -24.31 6.02
CA PRO A 6 -1.00 -23.01 6.66
C PRO A 6 -2.13 -22.09 6.16
N LEU A 7 -3.39 -22.43 6.41
CA LEU A 7 -4.52 -21.59 6.01
C LEU A 7 -5.35 -21.08 7.18
N THR A 8 -4.72 -20.51 8.22
CA THR A 8 -5.43 -19.59 9.13
C THR A 8 -4.50 -18.62 9.86
N LYS A 9 -3.60 -17.93 9.15
CA LYS A 9 -3.21 -16.59 9.63
C LYS A 9 -4.37 -15.68 9.26
N ALA A 10 -5.06 -15.12 10.26
CA ALA A 10 -6.04 -14.07 10.05
C ALA A 10 -5.32 -12.89 9.36
N ASP A 11 -5.32 -12.95 8.04
CA ASP A 11 -4.56 -12.11 7.14
C ASP A 11 -5.25 -10.75 7.18
N LYS A 12 -4.80 -9.89 8.09
CA LYS A 12 -5.34 -8.54 8.26
C LYS A 12 -5.16 -7.79 6.94
N THR A 13 -6.24 -7.72 6.17
CA THR A 13 -6.29 -6.91 4.95
C THR A 13 -6.28 -5.44 5.36
N CYS A 14 -5.27 -4.71 4.90
CA CYS A 14 -5.11 -3.28 5.13
C CYS A 14 -4.95 -2.57 3.78
N THR A 15 -5.22 -1.27 3.76
CA THR A 15 -4.97 -0.45 2.56
C THR A 15 -3.48 -0.10 2.46
N LEU A 16 -3.01 0.22 1.26
CA LEU A 16 -1.62 0.65 1.07
C LEU A 16 -1.30 1.95 1.82
N SER A 17 -2.26 2.89 1.93
CA SER A 17 -2.07 4.16 2.66
C SER A 17 -1.83 3.98 4.16
N GLU A 18 -2.30 2.89 4.76
CA GLU A 18 -2.13 2.65 6.19
C GLU A 18 -0.77 2.04 6.56
N MET A 19 0.02 1.66 5.56
CA MET A 19 1.24 0.92 5.77
C MET A 19 2.45 1.84 5.97
N PRO A 20 3.37 1.50 6.90
CA PRO A 20 4.54 2.32 7.15
C PRO A 20 5.57 2.22 6.01
N ASN A 21 6.50 3.16 5.98
CA ASN A 21 7.64 3.12 5.07
C ASN A 21 8.52 1.88 5.32
N GLY A 22 9.07 1.33 4.24
CA GLY A 22 9.87 0.10 4.26
C GLY A 22 9.07 -1.17 4.54
N ALA A 23 7.74 -1.12 4.54
CA ALA A 23 6.92 -2.29 4.74
C ALA A 23 6.83 -3.13 3.47
N ARG A 24 6.90 -4.46 3.65
CA ARG A 24 6.72 -5.43 2.58
C ARG A 24 5.34 -6.06 2.68
N VAL A 25 4.55 -5.91 1.62
CA VAL A 25 3.14 -6.31 1.57
C VAL A 25 2.86 -7.17 0.35
N LYS A 26 1.81 -7.97 0.43
CA LYS A 26 1.27 -8.74 -0.68
C LYS A 26 -0.07 -8.18 -1.07
N VAL A 27 -0.27 -7.88 -2.35
CA VAL A 27 -1.57 -7.44 -2.85
C VAL A 27 -2.55 -8.60 -2.75
N THR A 28 -3.69 -8.38 -2.12
CA THR A 28 -4.78 -9.36 -2.03
C THR A 28 -5.89 -9.04 -3.02
N GLY A 29 -6.13 -7.75 -3.28
CA GLY A 29 -7.15 -7.32 -4.22
C GLY A 29 -7.21 -5.80 -4.40
N PHE A 30 -8.29 -5.35 -5.03
CA PHE A 30 -8.54 -3.95 -5.31
C PHE A 30 -10.01 -3.63 -5.03
N SER A 31 -10.26 -2.48 -4.43
CA SER A 31 -11.59 -1.91 -4.20
C SER A 31 -12.02 -0.91 -5.29
N CYS A 32 -11.18 -0.70 -6.30
CA CYS A 32 -11.37 0.31 -7.34
C CYS A 32 -12.17 -0.15 -8.58
N ASP A 33 -12.51 0.80 -9.43
CA ASP A 33 -13.11 0.58 -10.75
C ASP A 33 -12.27 -0.30 -11.68
N LYS A 34 -12.96 -0.92 -12.65
CA LYS A 34 -12.37 -1.81 -13.65
C LYS A 34 -11.25 -1.12 -14.46
N ALA A 35 -11.42 0.16 -14.79
CA ALA A 35 -10.42 0.92 -15.54
C ALA A 35 -9.11 1.10 -14.75
N LEU A 36 -9.21 1.44 -13.47
CA LEU A 36 -8.04 1.60 -12.60
C LEU A 36 -7.37 0.26 -12.34
N ARG A 37 -8.17 -0.79 -12.09
CA ARG A 37 -7.66 -2.16 -11.94
C ARG A 37 -6.89 -2.63 -13.17
N SER A 38 -7.42 -2.41 -14.38
CA SER A 38 -6.71 -2.73 -15.62
C SER A 38 -5.37 -1.99 -15.73
N ARG A 39 -5.33 -0.72 -15.32
CA ARG A 39 -4.09 0.07 -15.32
C ARG A 39 -3.08 -0.45 -14.29
N LEU A 40 -3.51 -0.76 -13.07
CA LEU A 40 -2.65 -1.36 -12.03
C LEU A 40 -2.06 -2.69 -12.49
N CYS A 41 -2.89 -3.57 -13.07
CA CYS A 41 -2.44 -4.83 -13.64
C CYS A 41 -1.42 -4.62 -14.78
N ALA A 42 -1.65 -3.64 -15.66
CA ALA A 42 -0.72 -3.30 -16.74
C ALA A 42 0.63 -2.77 -16.21
N LEU A 43 0.64 -2.16 -15.02
CA LEU A 43 1.84 -1.72 -14.32
C LEU A 43 2.50 -2.84 -13.49
N GLY A 44 1.98 -4.06 -13.57
CA GLY A 44 2.50 -5.23 -12.87
C GLY A 44 1.99 -5.39 -11.43
N ILE A 45 1.09 -4.51 -10.98
CA ILE A 45 0.42 -4.64 -9.69
C ILE A 45 -0.75 -5.58 -9.88
N THR A 46 -0.54 -6.86 -9.53
CA THR A 46 -1.55 -7.91 -9.64
C THR A 46 -1.76 -8.58 -8.28
N PRO A 47 -2.97 -9.10 -7.99
CA PRO A 47 -3.20 -9.84 -6.76
C PRO A 47 -2.24 -11.03 -6.67
N GLY A 48 -1.62 -11.19 -5.51
CA GLY A 48 -0.53 -12.13 -5.27
C GLY A 48 0.87 -11.54 -5.42
N THR A 49 1.00 -10.33 -5.98
CA THR A 49 2.31 -9.66 -6.13
C THR A 49 2.78 -9.06 -4.81
N GLU A 50 4.08 -9.21 -4.56
CA GLU A 50 4.77 -8.59 -3.44
C GLU A 50 5.24 -7.18 -3.80
N LEU A 51 5.02 -6.25 -2.88
CA LEU A 51 5.35 -4.83 -3.01
C LEU A 51 6.22 -4.40 -1.83
N ASP A 52 7.21 -3.57 -2.12
CA ASP A 52 8.00 -2.86 -1.12
C ASP A 52 7.56 -1.40 -1.07
N LEU A 53 7.15 -0.92 0.10
CA LEU A 53 6.61 0.43 0.27
C LEU A 53 7.71 1.42 0.65
N LYS A 54 7.73 2.57 -0.01
CA LYS A 54 8.67 3.66 0.24
C LYS A 54 7.95 4.99 0.20
N HIS A 55 7.76 5.62 1.35
CA HIS A 55 7.27 7.00 1.40
C HIS A 55 8.40 7.95 0.97
N ILE A 56 8.12 8.77 -0.04
CA ILE A 56 9.02 9.83 -0.52
C ILE A 56 8.29 11.16 -0.28
N CYS A 57 8.67 11.86 0.79
CA CYS A 57 8.00 13.08 1.27
C CYS A 57 6.48 12.88 1.49
N ASN A 58 5.67 13.23 0.49
CA ASN A 58 4.20 13.20 0.53
C ASN A 58 3.59 12.19 -0.46
N ALA A 59 4.42 11.41 -1.18
CA ALA A 59 3.96 10.44 -2.15
C ALA A 59 4.36 9.03 -1.74
N LEU A 60 3.49 8.05 -2.04
CA LEU A 60 3.76 6.64 -1.79
C LEU A 60 4.42 6.03 -3.03
N SER A 61 5.70 5.69 -2.93
CA SER A 61 6.37 4.91 -3.95
C SER A 61 6.32 3.43 -3.59
N VAL A 62 5.80 2.62 -4.49
CA VAL A 62 5.84 1.16 -4.40
C VAL A 62 6.84 0.60 -5.39
N LYS A 63 7.69 -0.28 -4.90
CA LYS A 63 8.56 -1.07 -5.76
C LYS A 63 7.89 -2.41 -6.05
N VAL A 64 7.57 -2.61 -7.33
CA VAL A 64 7.03 -3.84 -7.90
C VAL A 64 8.19 -4.53 -8.63
N LYS A 65 8.77 -5.58 -8.06
CA LYS A 65 9.98 -6.25 -8.61
C LYS A 65 11.14 -5.26 -8.82
N GLU A 66 11.44 -4.89 -10.07
CA GLU A 66 12.47 -3.90 -10.45
C GLU A 66 11.90 -2.53 -10.82
N CYS A 67 10.58 -2.38 -10.90
CA CYS A 67 9.93 -1.12 -11.24
C CYS A 67 9.55 -0.35 -9.98
N ASN A 68 9.79 0.96 -9.95
CA ASN A 68 9.29 1.84 -8.91
C ASN A 68 8.11 2.63 -9.48
N LEU A 69 6.96 2.49 -8.85
CA LEU A 69 5.75 3.23 -9.17
C LEU A 69 5.51 4.26 -8.07
N VAL A 70 5.09 5.45 -8.46
CA VAL A 70 4.56 6.43 -7.52
C VAL A 70 3.05 6.39 -7.64
N ILE A 71 2.38 6.20 -6.51
CA ILE A 71 0.93 6.09 -6.41
C ILE A 71 0.43 7.19 -5.49
N ASP A 72 -0.60 7.89 -5.93
CA ASP A 72 -1.33 8.86 -5.11
C ASP A 72 -2.08 8.19 -3.97
N ASP A 73 -2.28 8.94 -2.88
CA ASP A 73 -2.96 8.46 -1.67
C ASP A 73 -4.37 7.90 -1.97
N ASN A 74 -5.07 8.51 -2.93
CA ASN A 74 -6.40 8.06 -3.36
C ASN A 74 -6.36 6.64 -3.92
N VAL A 75 -5.38 6.34 -4.78
CA VAL A 75 -5.20 5.01 -5.36
C VAL A 75 -4.64 4.03 -4.32
N ALA A 76 -3.76 4.49 -3.43
CA ALA A 76 -3.23 3.68 -2.32
C ALA A 76 -4.33 3.22 -1.35
N SER A 77 -5.37 4.05 -1.12
CA SER A 77 -6.53 3.68 -0.30
C SER A 77 -7.42 2.60 -0.94
N GLU A 78 -7.35 2.43 -2.25
CA GLU A 78 -8.17 1.47 -3.00
C GLU A 78 -7.49 0.09 -3.16
N ILE A 79 -6.18 0.00 -2.92
CA ILE A 79 -5.43 -1.24 -3.06
C ILE A 79 -5.43 -1.98 -1.71
N LEU A 80 -5.94 -3.20 -1.72
CA LEU A 80 -5.98 -4.08 -0.56
C LEU A 80 -4.75 -4.97 -0.55
N CYS A 81 -4.08 -5.00 0.60
CA CYS A 81 -2.86 -5.75 0.77
C CYS A 81 -2.75 -6.32 2.18
N THR A 82 -1.82 -7.27 2.32
CA THR A 82 -1.51 -7.85 3.62
C THR A 82 -0.02 -7.81 3.87
N PRO A 83 0.42 -7.34 5.06
CA PRO A 83 1.82 -7.42 5.44
C PRO A 83 2.37 -8.85 5.43
N LEU A 84 3.51 -9.03 4.75
CA LEU A 84 4.27 -10.28 4.76
C LEU A 84 5.30 -10.33 5.88
N SER A 85 5.83 -9.17 6.28
CA SER A 85 6.67 -9.04 7.47
C SER A 85 5.82 -8.65 8.67
N GLU A 86 6.32 -8.83 9.89
CA GLU A 86 5.67 -8.37 11.14
C GLU A 86 5.64 -6.84 11.22
N CYS A 87 5.00 -6.20 10.25
CA CYS A 87 4.67 -4.80 10.32
C CYS A 87 3.62 -4.65 11.41
N CYS A 88 4.07 -4.07 12.52
CA CYS A 88 3.24 -3.47 13.54
C CYS A 88 2.35 -2.40 12.89
N CYS A 89 1.26 -2.81 12.22
CA CYS A 89 0.14 -1.95 11.85
C CYS A 89 -0.53 -1.48 13.14
N LYS A 90 0.15 -0.63 13.90
CA LYS A 90 -0.42 0.07 15.03
C LYS A 90 -1.35 1.11 14.41
N LYS A 91 -2.62 0.74 14.26
CA LYS A 91 -3.77 1.60 13.90
C LYS A 91 -3.46 3.06 14.23
N LYS A 92 -3.05 3.85 13.23
CA LYS A 92 -3.18 5.30 13.32
C LYS A 92 -4.56 5.66 12.80
N ARG A 93 -5.55 5.56 13.70
CA ARG A 93 -6.75 6.39 13.58
C ARG A 93 -6.26 7.84 13.56
N GLY A 94 -6.32 8.49 12.40
CA GLY A 94 -5.82 9.86 12.26
C GLY A 94 -5.71 10.29 10.80
N PHE A 95 -6.79 10.18 10.03
CA PHE A 95 -6.95 10.99 8.82
C PHE A 95 -7.05 12.45 9.27
N GLY A 96 -5.89 13.08 9.35
CA GLY A 96 -5.69 14.50 9.63
C GLY A 96 -4.91 15.15 8.50
N CYS A 97 -5.16 14.77 7.25
CA CYS A 97 -4.69 15.51 6.07
C CYS A 97 -5.51 16.80 5.87
N LEU A 98 -5.65 17.63 6.91
CA LEU A 98 -6.16 18.98 6.72
C LEU A 98 -5.39 20.00 7.59
N LYS A 99 -4.66 20.84 6.84
CA LYS A 99 -3.99 22.10 7.21
C LYS A 99 -2.63 21.98 7.90
N LYS A 100 -1.56 22.12 7.12
CA LYS A 100 -0.92 23.45 6.95
C LYS A 100 0.04 23.47 5.75
N LEU A 101 -0.51 23.84 4.61
CA LEU A 101 0.25 24.46 3.52
C LEU A 101 -0.38 25.85 3.32
N LEU A 102 0.19 26.84 3.99
CA LEU A 102 0.07 28.26 3.68
C LEU A 102 1.25 28.96 4.40
N SER A 103 2.42 29.12 3.77
CA SER A 103 2.83 30.18 2.82
C SER A 103 3.42 31.43 3.51
N LYS A 104 4.60 31.84 3.01
CA LYS A 104 5.30 33.16 3.08
C LYS A 104 6.11 33.43 4.36
N THR A 105 7.43 33.64 4.32
CA THR A 105 8.27 34.72 3.72
C THR A 105 8.10 36.06 4.43
N ASP A 106 9.10 36.44 5.23
CA ASP A 106 9.50 37.80 5.62
C ASP A 106 11.00 37.66 6.01
N GLU A 107 11.94 38.10 5.17
CA GLU A 107 12.63 39.42 5.16
C GLU A 107 13.46 39.70 6.42
#